data_AF-A2QBG0-F1
#
_entry.id   AF-A2QBG0-F1
#
_cell.length_a   1.000
_cell.length_b   1.000
_cell.length_c   1.000
_cell.angle_alpha   90.00
_cell.angle_beta   90.00
_cell.angle_gamma   90.00
#
_symmetry.space_group_name_H-M   'P 1'
#
loop_
_entity.id
_entity.type
_entity.pdbx_description
1 polymer ?
#
loop_
_entity_poly.entity_id
_entity_poly.type
_entity_poly.pdbx_seq_one_letter_code
_entity_poly.pdbx_strand_id
1 'polypeptide(L)'
;MTNTQFGEECDIVAVLTPKPGKLDRVAELLTKLTACVKKNEPGVLSFHLYKDFDRETGQEELVLVEKYVNKEAYDLHAELPDFQAMHATFRSEELMAKPILIKSVKPLNKPPVLATFYNRSTFLLPYSNFNTEPPAKSIVATMNIRTTVEAFCADFANGTHPTTILDSRFTSNPEIYEYGPSWARSRLPYLGRSWTGRRSSPASSSEEDTTCDAYFDVLGQTLFFEPDNREPTSPPDQFLVSTSNGSDDAVMVKLTSTVGSNATGKKWVETFVFLFGKFDAQGRIGKLEIWSDSLSAWVNSE
;
A
#
# COMPACT_ATOMS: atom_id res chain seq x y z
N MET A 1 19.55 33.70 12.14
CA MET A 1 18.86 32.61 12.86
C MET A 1 17.74 32.13 11.96
N THR A 2 17.99 31.07 11.18
CA THR A 2 16.98 30.49 10.29
C THR A 2 16.01 29.70 11.15
N ASN A 3 14.78 30.22 11.29
CA ASN A 3 13.68 29.54 11.91
C ASN A 3 13.29 28.37 10.99
N THR A 4 13.90 27.20 11.19
CA THR A 4 13.63 26.02 10.38
C THR A 4 12.26 25.47 10.79
N GLN A 5 11.23 25.98 10.15
CA GLN A 5 9.86 25.50 10.28
C GLN A 5 9.85 23.98 10.01
N PHE A 6 9.24 23.21 10.92
CA PHE A 6 8.97 21.79 10.69
C PHE A 6 8.28 21.66 9.32
N GLY A 7 8.77 20.75 8.48
CA GLY A 7 8.14 20.49 7.18
C GLY A 7 6.72 19.96 7.40
N GLU A 8 5.85 20.12 6.41
CA GLU A 8 4.45 19.70 6.48
C GLU A 8 4.31 18.22 6.88
N GLU A 9 5.23 17.33 6.52
CA GLU A 9 5.25 15.93 7.00
C GLU A 9 6.40 15.67 7.98
N CYS A 10 6.14 14.89 9.03
CA CYS A 10 7.12 14.55 10.07
C CYS A 10 7.31 13.04 10.18
N ASP A 11 8.51 12.57 9.88
CA ASP A 11 8.91 11.18 10.10
C ASP A 11 9.65 11.09 11.45
N ILE A 12 9.19 10.21 12.33
CA ILE A 12 9.78 9.95 13.65
C ILE A 12 10.27 8.51 13.69
N VAL A 13 11.48 8.32 14.22
CA VAL A 13 12.03 7.01 14.58
C VAL A 13 12.25 6.98 16.07
N ALA A 14 11.46 6.17 16.78
CA ALA A 14 11.62 5.91 18.21
C ALA A 14 12.32 4.56 18.41
N VAL A 15 13.45 4.56 19.10
CA VAL A 15 14.18 3.33 19.47
C VAL A 15 13.99 3.06 20.94
N LEU A 16 13.42 1.91 21.25
CA LEU A 16 13.15 1.42 22.58
C LEU A 16 14.06 0.24 22.89
N THR A 17 14.65 0.26 24.09
CA THR A 17 15.56 -0.79 24.53
C THR A 17 15.03 -1.36 25.84
N PRO A 18 14.25 -2.45 25.75
CA PRO A 18 13.73 -3.13 26.92
C PRO A 18 14.84 -3.66 27.82
N LYS A 19 14.56 -3.80 29.12
CA LYS A 19 15.42 -4.57 30.03
C LYS A 19 15.47 -6.04 29.61
N PRO A 20 16.55 -6.77 29.94
CA PRO A 20 16.62 -8.21 29.72
C PRO A 20 15.37 -8.94 30.23
N GLY A 21 14.76 -9.78 29.39
CA GLY A 21 13.53 -10.52 29.70
C GLY A 21 12.22 -9.71 29.66
N LYS A 22 12.25 -8.43 29.24
CA LYS A 22 11.05 -7.57 29.15
C LYS A 22 10.59 -7.28 27.71
N LEU A 23 11.30 -7.78 26.70
CA LEU A 23 11.01 -7.53 25.29
C LEU A 23 9.55 -7.82 24.94
N ASP A 24 9.06 -9.03 25.23
CA ASP A 24 7.71 -9.45 24.85
C ASP A 24 6.63 -8.57 25.48
N ARG A 25 6.85 -8.13 26.72
CA ARG A 25 5.92 -7.24 27.43
C ARG A 25 5.86 -5.85 26.77
N VAL A 26 7.01 -5.32 26.37
CA VAL A 26 7.06 -4.03 25.66
C VAL A 26 6.43 -4.16 24.27
N ALA A 27 6.70 -5.25 23.57
CA ALA A 27 6.11 -5.53 22.26
C ALA A 27 4.58 -5.67 22.33
N GLU A 28 4.04 -6.33 23.35
CA GLU A 28 2.59 -6.43 23.60
C GLU A 28 1.96 -5.04 23.76
N LEU A 29 2.54 -4.19 24.61
CA LEU A 29 2.05 -2.84 24.89
C LEU A 29 2.11 -1.95 23.63
N LEU A 30 3.20 -1.99 22.88
CA LEU A 30 3.35 -1.23 21.63
C LEU A 30 2.41 -1.74 20.53
N THR A 31 2.17 -3.04 20.47
CA THR A 31 1.21 -3.64 19.51
C THR A 31 -0.20 -3.14 19.80
N LYS A 32 -0.59 -3.09 21.09
CA LYS A 32 -1.87 -2.52 21.51
C LYS A 32 -1.97 -1.03 21.18
N LEU A 33 -0.92 -0.25 21.49
CA LEU A 33 -0.89 1.18 21.14
C LEU A 33 -1.03 1.36 19.63
N THR A 34 -0.28 0.61 18.83
CA THR A 34 -0.32 0.66 17.36
C THR A 34 -1.74 0.46 16.81
N ALA A 35 -2.51 -0.48 17.37
CA ALA A 35 -3.90 -0.70 16.98
C ALA A 35 -4.82 0.49 17.36
N CYS A 36 -4.63 1.09 18.54
CA CYS A 36 -5.38 2.28 18.97
C CYS A 36 -5.06 3.49 18.08
N VAL A 37 -3.78 3.77 17.85
CA VAL A 37 -3.29 4.89 17.02
C VAL A 37 -3.91 4.83 15.64
N LYS A 38 -3.80 3.67 14.98
CA LYS A 38 -4.35 3.45 13.62
C LYS A 38 -5.86 3.66 13.53
N LYS A 39 -6.60 3.38 14.62
CA LYS A 39 -8.05 3.52 14.66
C LYS A 39 -8.50 4.94 14.97
N ASN A 40 -7.79 5.63 15.85
CA ASN A 40 -8.28 6.84 16.51
C ASN A 40 -7.56 8.12 16.07
N GLU A 41 -6.41 8.02 15.40
CA GLU A 41 -5.54 9.17 15.09
C GLU A 41 -5.45 9.42 13.59
N PRO A 42 -6.38 10.19 13.00
CA PRO A 42 -6.43 10.41 11.54
C PRO A 42 -5.23 11.19 10.99
N GLY A 43 -4.47 11.88 11.86
CA GLY A 43 -3.24 12.59 11.49
C GLY A 43 -2.00 11.70 11.37
N VAL A 44 -2.11 10.40 11.67
CA VAL A 44 -1.03 9.43 11.54
C VAL A 44 -1.09 8.77 10.17
N LEU A 45 -0.07 9.02 9.36
CA LEU A 45 0.09 8.47 8.01
C LEU A 45 0.67 7.05 8.02
N SER A 46 1.58 6.76 8.95
CA SER A 46 2.11 5.40 9.15
C SER A 46 2.62 5.22 10.58
N PHE A 47 2.50 3.99 11.11
CA PHE A 47 2.95 3.66 12.46
C PHE A 47 3.37 2.19 12.50
N HIS A 48 4.67 1.93 12.43
CA HIS A 48 5.24 0.60 12.23
C HIS A 48 6.18 0.22 13.36
N LEU A 49 5.92 -0.93 13.98
CA LEU A 49 6.77 -1.53 14.99
C LEU A 49 7.66 -2.59 14.36
N TYR A 50 8.97 -2.43 14.51
CA TYR A 50 9.98 -3.38 14.08
C TYR A 50 10.74 -3.93 15.28
N LYS A 51 11.19 -5.18 15.13
CA LYS A 51 12.22 -5.75 15.99
C LYS A 51 13.55 -5.56 15.30
N ASP A 52 14.44 -4.81 15.93
CA ASP A 52 15.84 -4.71 15.53
C ASP A 52 16.65 -5.79 16.25
N PHE A 53 17.66 -6.30 15.56
CA PHE A 53 18.54 -7.35 16.04
C PHE A 53 19.95 -7.04 15.59
N ASP A 54 20.83 -6.83 16.56
CA ASP A 54 22.26 -6.76 16.33
C ASP A 54 22.79 -8.17 16.02
N ARG A 55 23.29 -8.33 14.79
CA ARG A 55 23.78 -9.62 14.28
C ARG A 55 25.03 -10.14 14.99
N GLU A 56 25.81 -9.26 15.60
CA GLU A 56 27.06 -9.60 16.28
C GLU A 56 26.84 -9.86 17.77
N THR A 57 26.04 -9.00 18.42
CA THR A 57 25.82 -9.09 19.88
C THR A 57 24.59 -9.90 20.26
N GLY A 58 23.67 -10.13 19.33
CA GLY A 58 22.37 -10.76 19.59
C GLY A 58 21.43 -9.88 20.40
N GLN A 59 21.78 -8.62 20.64
CA GLN A 59 20.93 -7.69 21.36
C GLN A 59 19.71 -7.31 20.51
N GLU A 60 18.54 -7.33 21.13
CA GLU A 60 17.28 -7.03 20.48
C GLU A 60 16.75 -5.67 20.99
N GLU A 61 16.34 -4.82 20.06
CA GLU A 61 15.69 -3.54 20.33
C GLU A 61 14.34 -3.49 19.58
N LEU A 62 13.49 -2.54 19.96
CA LEU A 62 12.25 -2.28 19.25
C LEU A 62 12.35 -0.90 18.61
N VAL A 63 11.98 -0.81 17.33
CA VAL A 63 12.04 0.42 16.55
C VAL A 63 10.65 0.76 16.07
N LEU A 64 10.14 1.91 16.47
CA LEU A 64 8.91 2.46 15.96
C LEU A 64 9.24 3.49 14.87
N VAL A 65 8.65 3.33 13.69
CA VAL A 65 8.76 4.28 12.59
C VAL A 65 7.38 4.85 12.34
N GLU A 66 7.26 6.15 12.55
CA GLU A 66 6.00 6.87 12.59
C GLU A 66 6.04 8.01 11.58
N LYS A 67 4.89 8.31 10.98
CA LYS A 67 4.75 9.42 10.05
C LYS A 67 3.46 10.18 10.37
N TYR A 68 3.57 11.50 10.44
CA TYR A 68 2.47 12.39 10.76
C TYR A 68 2.25 13.40 9.63
N VAL A 69 0.98 13.79 9.45
CA VAL A 69 0.56 14.80 8.46
C VAL A 69 1.07 16.20 8.76
N ASN A 70 1.52 16.47 10.00
CA ASN A 70 2.13 17.70 10.48
C ASN A 70 2.60 17.53 11.94
N LYS A 71 3.16 18.61 12.50
CA LYS A 71 3.62 18.63 13.90
C LYS A 71 2.46 18.55 14.88
N GLU A 72 1.33 19.17 14.57
CA GLU A 72 0.14 19.19 15.43
C GLU A 72 -0.40 17.78 15.67
N ALA A 73 -0.41 16.93 14.65
CA ALA A 73 -0.78 15.52 14.76
C ALA A 73 0.20 14.73 15.65
N TYR A 74 1.50 15.00 15.54
CA TYR A 74 2.52 14.39 16.42
C TYR A 74 2.37 14.86 17.88
N ASP A 75 2.11 16.14 18.10
CA ASP A 75 1.92 16.67 19.45
C ASP A 75 0.68 16.05 20.11
N LEU A 76 -0.42 15.92 19.35
CA LEU A 76 -1.65 15.28 19.81
C LEU A 76 -1.42 13.82 20.19
N HIS A 77 -0.64 13.06 19.40
CA HIS A 77 -0.33 11.66 19.67
C HIS A 77 0.20 11.44 21.10
N ALA A 78 1.12 12.29 21.55
CA ALA A 78 1.72 12.20 22.88
C ALA A 78 0.75 12.57 24.03
N GLU A 79 -0.34 13.27 23.72
CA GLU A 79 -1.35 13.70 24.70
C GLU A 79 -2.48 12.68 24.88
N LEU A 80 -2.61 11.70 23.97
CA LEU A 80 -3.74 10.78 24.00
C LEU A 80 -3.69 9.78 25.17
N PRO A 81 -4.85 9.40 25.73
CA PRO A 81 -4.92 8.56 26.93
C PRO A 81 -4.22 7.21 26.78
N ASP A 82 -4.29 6.57 25.61
CA ASP A 82 -3.66 5.28 25.36
C ASP A 82 -2.13 5.38 25.38
N PHE A 83 -1.57 6.46 24.81
CA PHE A 83 -0.13 6.74 24.84
C PHE A 83 0.35 7.00 26.28
N GLN A 84 -0.39 7.82 27.03
CA GLN A 84 -0.07 8.13 28.42
C GLN A 84 -0.18 6.89 29.33
N ALA A 85 -1.18 6.03 29.11
CA ALA A 85 -1.37 4.79 29.85
C ALA A 85 -0.24 3.78 29.57
N MET A 86 0.18 3.66 28.31
CA MET A 86 1.35 2.85 27.95
C MET A 86 2.61 3.36 28.67
N HIS A 87 2.89 4.66 28.61
CA HIS A 87 4.04 5.25 29.29
C HIS A 87 3.99 5.12 30.81
N ALA A 88 2.80 5.17 31.41
CA ALA A 88 2.62 4.89 32.83
C ALA A 88 3.03 3.44 33.15
N THR A 89 2.62 2.48 32.32
CA THR A 89 2.98 1.07 32.45
C THR A 89 4.48 0.83 32.30
N PHE A 90 5.12 1.49 31.32
CA PHE A 90 6.57 1.42 31.12
C PHE A 90 7.35 1.85 32.38
N ARG A 91 6.85 2.88 33.08
CA ARG A 91 7.44 3.36 34.33
C ARG A 91 7.17 2.42 35.49
N SER A 92 5.92 1.98 35.69
CA SER A 92 5.54 1.15 36.84
C SER A 92 6.14 -0.25 36.80
N GLU A 93 6.26 -0.84 35.61
CA GLU A 93 6.87 -2.16 35.41
C GLU A 93 8.39 -2.07 35.15
N GLU A 94 8.95 -0.86 35.18
CA GLU A 94 10.35 -0.52 34.91
C GLU A 94 10.92 -1.20 33.65
N LEU A 95 10.20 -1.11 32.53
CA LEU A 95 10.47 -1.96 31.36
C LEU A 95 11.70 -1.54 30.54
N MET A 96 12.13 -0.28 30.62
CA MET A 96 13.18 0.28 29.77
C MET A 96 14.55 0.21 30.43
N ALA A 97 15.57 -0.22 29.67
CA ALA A 97 16.97 -0.24 30.10
C ALA A 97 17.65 1.13 29.97
N LYS A 98 17.22 1.95 29.00
CA LYS A 98 17.66 3.33 28.77
C LYS A 98 16.48 4.19 28.29
N PRO A 99 16.56 5.53 28.37
CA PRO A 99 15.53 6.41 27.82
C PRO A 99 15.26 6.10 26.34
N ILE A 100 14.00 6.21 25.94
CA ILE A 100 13.58 6.04 24.54
C ILE A 100 14.26 7.12 23.69
N LEU A 101 14.93 6.70 22.62
CA LEU A 101 15.62 7.60 21.70
C LEU A 101 14.66 8.00 20.58
N ILE A 102 14.31 9.28 20.51
CA ILE A 102 13.45 9.83 19.46
C ILE A 102 14.31 10.58 18.45
N LYS A 103 14.15 10.27 17.16
CA LYS A 103 14.80 10.96 16.05
C LYS A 103 13.74 11.48 15.07
N SER A 104 13.75 12.77 14.80
CA SER A 104 13.04 13.31 13.63
C SER A 104 13.92 13.15 12.40
N VAL A 105 13.44 12.44 11.39
CA VAL A 105 14.20 12.11 10.18
C VAL A 105 13.54 12.69 8.94
N LYS A 106 14.32 12.78 7.86
CA LYS A 106 13.81 13.09 6.52
C LYS A 106 14.47 12.12 5.54
N PRO A 107 13.74 11.58 4.55
CA PRO A 107 14.35 10.76 3.51
C PRO A 107 15.34 11.61 2.71
N LEU A 108 16.58 11.12 2.55
CA LEU A 108 17.60 11.79 1.73
C LEU A 108 17.25 11.76 0.23
N ASN A 109 16.46 10.78 -0.19
CA ASN A 109 15.93 10.67 -1.54
C ASN A 109 14.40 10.53 -1.45
N LYS A 110 13.66 11.54 -1.90
CA LYS A 110 12.37 11.22 -2.54
C LYS A 110 12.76 10.45 -3.81
N PRO A 111 12.25 9.23 -4.07
CA PRO A 111 12.46 8.62 -5.38
C PRO A 111 12.08 9.67 -6.42
N PRO A 112 12.89 9.87 -7.48
CA PRO A 112 12.54 10.83 -8.50
C PRO A 112 11.14 10.46 -8.99
N VAL A 113 10.20 11.40 -8.83
CA VAL A 113 8.94 11.36 -9.57
C VAL A 113 9.37 11.09 -11.01
N LEU A 114 8.89 9.99 -11.60
CA LEU A 114 9.14 9.67 -13.00
C LEU A 114 8.71 10.91 -13.80
N ALA A 115 9.69 11.75 -14.13
CA ALA A 115 9.51 12.88 -15.02
C ALA A 115 9.34 12.26 -16.41
N THR A 116 8.12 11.85 -16.72
CA THR A 116 7.73 11.55 -18.09
C THR A 116 7.96 12.83 -18.89
N PHE A 117 8.97 12.77 -19.75
CA PHE A 117 9.20 13.70 -20.84
C PHE A 117 7.91 13.88 -21.62
N TYR A 118 7.22 15.01 -21.43
CA TYR A 118 6.25 15.51 -22.41
C TYR A 118 6.80 16.79 -23.01
N ASN A 119 7.37 16.61 -24.19
CA ASN A 119 7.67 17.69 -25.12
C ASN A 119 6.33 18.24 -25.61
N ARG A 120 5.91 19.43 -25.16
CA ARG A 120 4.83 20.17 -25.80
C ARG A 120 5.38 21.49 -26.33
N SER A 121 5.37 21.57 -27.65
CA SER A 121 5.57 22.77 -28.43
C SER A 121 4.72 23.92 -27.90
N THR A 122 5.40 25.05 -27.80
CA THR A 122 4.92 26.39 -27.48
C THR A 122 3.75 26.81 -28.36
N PHE A 123 2.60 27.09 -27.73
CA PHE A 123 1.67 28.11 -28.21
C PHE A 123 1.35 29.05 -27.04
N LEU A 124 1.87 30.28 -27.16
CA LEU A 124 1.64 31.41 -26.27
C LEU A 124 0.23 31.96 -26.50
N LEU A 125 -0.58 32.06 -25.45
CA LEU A 125 -1.65 33.06 -25.30
C LEU A 125 -1.79 33.46 -23.81
N PRO A 126 -2.28 34.68 -23.52
CA PRO A 126 -1.77 35.49 -22.42
C PRO A 126 -2.49 35.27 -21.09
N TYR A 127 -1.74 35.60 -20.03
CA TYR A 127 -2.15 35.74 -18.64
C TYR A 127 -3.53 36.40 -18.47
N SER A 128 -4.43 35.68 -17.80
CA SER A 128 -5.52 36.28 -17.02
C SER A 128 -5.61 35.59 -15.66
N ASN A 129 -5.51 36.40 -14.61
CA ASN A 129 -5.54 36.03 -13.20
C ASN A 129 -6.73 35.11 -12.86
N PHE A 130 -6.42 33.94 -12.30
CA PHE A 130 -7.31 33.26 -11.36
C PHE A 130 -6.49 32.83 -10.14
N ASN A 131 -6.64 33.61 -9.07
CA ASN A 131 -6.47 33.11 -7.71
C ASN A 131 -7.58 32.07 -7.49
N THR A 132 -7.24 30.80 -7.64
CA THR A 132 -8.01 29.71 -7.04
C THR A 132 -6.99 28.74 -6.45
N GLU A 133 -6.89 28.74 -5.13
CA GLU A 133 -6.34 27.58 -4.41
C GLU A 133 -7.02 26.31 -4.94
N PRO A 134 -6.27 25.19 -5.10
CA PRO A 134 -6.90 23.94 -5.49
C PRO A 134 -7.92 23.55 -4.41
N PRO A 135 -9.14 23.12 -4.79
CA PRO A 135 -10.15 22.76 -3.81
C PRO A 135 -9.65 21.58 -2.98
N ALA A 136 -9.71 21.72 -1.65
CA ALA A 136 -9.50 20.62 -0.73
C ALA A 136 -10.38 19.44 -1.18
N LYS A 137 -9.75 18.32 -1.57
CA LYS A 137 -10.47 17.11 -1.97
C LYS A 137 -11.34 16.66 -0.78
N SER A 138 -12.62 16.41 -1.06
CA SER A 138 -13.59 15.99 -0.04
C SER A 138 -13.17 14.67 0.60
N ILE A 139 -13.22 14.60 1.94
CA ILE A 139 -13.02 13.38 2.75
C ILE A 139 -13.81 12.17 2.19
N VAL A 140 -14.95 12.43 1.56
CA VAL A 140 -15.80 11.42 0.91
C VAL A 140 -15.08 10.71 -0.24
N ALA A 141 -14.29 11.41 -1.05
CA ALA A 141 -13.55 10.81 -2.16
C ALA A 141 -12.48 9.85 -1.65
N THR A 142 -11.75 10.23 -0.60
CA THR A 142 -10.74 9.39 0.04
C THR A 142 -11.35 8.15 0.71
N MET A 143 -12.52 8.28 1.36
CA MET A 143 -13.25 7.15 1.94
C MET A 143 -13.71 6.14 0.87
N ASN A 144 -14.16 6.62 -0.29
CA ASN A 144 -14.59 5.77 -1.39
C ASN A 144 -13.43 5.00 -2.04
N ILE A 145 -12.25 5.62 -2.16
CA ILE A 145 -11.04 4.96 -2.68
C ILE A 145 -10.66 3.78 -1.80
N ARG A 146 -10.56 4.00 -0.48
CA ARG A 146 -10.21 2.93 0.47
C ARG A 146 -11.19 1.76 0.39
N THR A 147 -12.48 2.06 0.44
CA THR A 147 -13.55 1.06 0.34
C THR A 147 -13.48 0.26 -0.96
N THR A 148 -13.20 0.93 -2.09
CA THR A 148 -13.08 0.27 -3.40
C THR A 148 -11.88 -0.66 -3.47
N VAL A 149 -10.73 -0.23 -2.92
CA VAL A 149 -9.50 -1.03 -2.89
C VAL A 149 -9.63 -2.23 -1.95
N GLU A 150 -10.21 -2.05 -0.76
CA GLU A 150 -10.50 -3.14 0.18
C GLU A 150 -11.42 -4.19 -0.46
N ALA A 151 -12.49 -3.73 -1.14
CA ALA A 151 -13.41 -4.62 -1.85
C ALA A 151 -12.73 -5.35 -3.02
N PHE A 152 -11.89 -4.67 -3.80
CA PHE A 152 -11.09 -5.32 -4.84
C PHE A 152 -10.21 -6.43 -4.26
N CYS A 153 -9.50 -6.18 -3.16
CA CYS A 153 -8.61 -7.17 -2.56
C CYS A 153 -9.38 -8.40 -2.08
N ALA A 154 -10.55 -8.20 -1.46
CA ALA A 154 -11.44 -9.29 -1.06
C ALA A 154 -11.96 -10.08 -2.28
N ASP A 155 -12.43 -9.39 -3.32
CA ASP A 155 -12.94 -10.03 -4.53
C ASP A 155 -11.85 -10.81 -5.28
N PHE A 156 -10.65 -10.24 -5.40
CA PHE A 156 -9.50 -10.88 -6.03
C PHE A 156 -9.05 -12.13 -5.26
N ALA A 157 -8.91 -12.03 -3.93
CA ALA A 157 -8.52 -13.16 -3.08
C ALA A 157 -9.54 -14.31 -3.09
N ASN A 158 -10.83 -13.99 -3.22
CA ASN A 158 -11.91 -14.98 -3.25
C ASN A 158 -12.13 -15.61 -4.64
N GLY A 159 -11.37 -15.19 -5.65
CA GLY A 159 -11.59 -15.64 -7.03
C GLY A 159 -12.95 -15.21 -7.58
N THR A 160 -13.47 -14.05 -7.15
CA THR A 160 -14.69 -13.47 -7.71
C THR A 160 -14.56 -13.33 -9.22
N HIS A 161 -15.66 -13.57 -9.95
CA HIS A 161 -15.63 -13.55 -11.41
C HIS A 161 -15.08 -12.22 -11.95
N PRO A 162 -14.11 -12.23 -12.88
CA PRO A 162 -13.43 -11.02 -13.35
C PRO A 162 -14.34 -9.89 -13.84
N THR A 163 -15.41 -10.23 -14.57
CA THR A 163 -16.40 -9.23 -15.02
C THR A 163 -17.04 -8.49 -13.85
N THR A 164 -17.34 -9.19 -12.75
CA THR A 164 -17.90 -8.56 -11.54
C THR A 164 -16.91 -7.59 -10.92
N ILE A 165 -15.63 -7.95 -10.86
CA ILE A 165 -14.56 -7.09 -10.35
C ILE A 165 -14.42 -5.84 -11.23
N LEU A 166 -14.31 -6.02 -12.54
CA LEU A 166 -14.10 -4.93 -13.49
C LEU A 166 -15.31 -3.98 -13.54
N ASP A 167 -16.54 -4.48 -13.50
CA ASP A 167 -17.76 -3.65 -13.56
C ASP A 167 -17.98 -2.84 -12.28
N SER A 168 -17.63 -3.41 -11.12
CA SER A 168 -17.93 -2.80 -9.82
C SER A 168 -16.79 -1.95 -9.26
N ARG A 169 -15.53 -2.21 -9.64
CA ARG A 169 -14.35 -1.57 -9.05
C ARG A 169 -13.59 -0.64 -9.99
N PHE A 170 -13.66 -0.86 -11.31
CA PHE A 170 -12.87 -0.13 -12.28
C PHE A 170 -13.67 0.93 -13.03
N THR A 171 -12.95 1.91 -13.58
CA THR A 171 -13.50 2.88 -14.52
C THR A 171 -13.89 2.21 -15.85
N SER A 172 -14.53 2.97 -16.74
CA SER A 172 -14.88 2.48 -18.09
C SER A 172 -13.68 2.26 -19.01
N ASN A 173 -12.53 2.89 -18.72
CA ASN A 173 -11.30 2.74 -19.51
C ASN A 173 -10.08 2.47 -18.59
N PRO A 174 -10.04 1.28 -17.95
CA PRO A 174 -8.99 0.95 -17.00
C PRO A 174 -7.69 0.52 -17.68
N GLU A 175 -6.60 0.50 -16.93
CA GLU A 175 -5.29 -0.02 -17.34
C GLU A 175 -4.79 -1.03 -16.30
N ILE A 176 -4.32 -2.21 -16.74
CA ILE A 176 -3.67 -3.22 -15.89
C ILE A 176 -2.28 -3.53 -16.44
N TYR A 177 -1.30 -3.65 -15.55
CA TYR A 177 0.03 -4.14 -15.88
C TYR A 177 0.59 -5.00 -14.74
N GLU A 178 0.92 -6.25 -15.03
CA GLU A 178 1.65 -7.11 -14.09
C GLU A 178 3.13 -7.19 -14.48
N TYR A 179 3.98 -6.80 -13.54
CA TYR A 179 5.43 -6.83 -13.70
C TYR A 179 5.94 -8.25 -13.58
N GLY A 180 6.87 -8.60 -14.46
CA GLY A 180 7.54 -9.89 -14.40
C GLY A 180 8.71 -9.94 -15.37
N PRO A 181 9.66 -10.84 -15.12
CA PRO A 181 10.83 -10.98 -15.98
C PRO A 181 10.44 -11.58 -17.34
N SER A 182 11.13 -11.17 -18.40
CA SER A 182 10.84 -11.60 -19.77
C SER A 182 10.97 -13.11 -19.98
N TRP A 183 11.84 -13.78 -19.21
CA TRP A 183 12.05 -15.23 -19.30
C TRP A 183 10.84 -16.05 -18.84
N ALA A 184 9.95 -15.48 -18.02
CA ALA A 184 8.79 -16.21 -17.49
C ALA A 184 7.59 -16.21 -18.45
N ARG A 185 7.57 -15.28 -19.42
CA ARG A 185 6.40 -15.00 -20.28
C ARG A 185 5.97 -16.18 -21.16
N SER A 186 6.87 -17.11 -21.44
CA SER A 186 6.55 -18.33 -22.20
C SER A 186 5.53 -19.22 -21.49
N ARG A 187 5.49 -19.17 -20.15
CA ARG A 187 4.53 -19.92 -19.32
C ARG A 187 3.54 -19.04 -18.59
N LEU A 188 3.89 -17.77 -18.38
CA LEU A 188 3.07 -16.76 -17.69
C LEU A 188 2.74 -15.60 -18.65
N PRO A 189 1.86 -15.82 -19.65
CA PRO A 189 1.60 -14.88 -20.74
C PRO A 189 0.97 -13.54 -20.31
N TYR A 190 0.52 -13.42 -19.06
CA TYR A 190 -0.02 -12.19 -18.48
C TYR A 190 1.08 -11.18 -18.07
N LEU A 191 2.34 -11.61 -17.95
CA LEU A 191 3.44 -10.77 -17.45
C LEU A 191 4.03 -9.81 -18.51
N GLY A 192 4.28 -8.57 -18.10
CA GLY A 192 5.06 -7.60 -18.85
C GLY A 192 4.37 -7.06 -20.11
N ARG A 193 3.03 -7.05 -20.11
CA ARG A 193 2.15 -6.52 -21.15
C ARG A 193 1.17 -5.53 -20.54
N SER A 194 0.85 -4.47 -21.29
CA SER A 194 -0.21 -3.53 -20.93
C SER A 194 -1.56 -4.05 -21.41
N TRP A 195 -2.54 -3.99 -20.52
CA TRP A 195 -3.93 -4.32 -20.77
C TRP A 195 -4.77 -3.06 -20.55
N THR A 196 -5.62 -2.68 -21.50
CA THR A 196 -6.28 -1.38 -21.49
C THR A 196 -7.71 -1.48 -21.97
N GLY A 197 -8.61 -0.76 -21.30
CA GLY A 197 -10.02 -0.69 -21.67
C GLY A 197 -10.81 -1.94 -21.27
N ARG A 198 -12.09 -1.90 -21.62
CA ARG A 198 -13.05 -2.99 -21.40
C ARG A 198 -13.48 -3.59 -22.73
N ARG A 199 -13.77 -4.88 -22.74
CA ARG A 199 -14.37 -5.55 -23.91
C ARG A 199 -15.77 -4.99 -24.17
N SER A 200 -16.11 -4.75 -25.44
CA SER A 200 -17.45 -4.24 -25.81
C SER A 200 -18.56 -5.31 -25.71
N SER A 201 -18.20 -6.60 -25.73
CA SER A 201 -19.12 -7.73 -25.55
C SER A 201 -18.37 -8.96 -25.03
N PRO A 202 -18.92 -9.76 -24.09
CA PRO A 202 -18.24 -10.93 -23.52
C PRO A 202 -17.74 -11.96 -24.57
N ALA A 203 -18.41 -12.05 -25.72
CA ALA A 203 -18.15 -13.02 -26.77
C ALA A 203 -16.96 -12.68 -27.71
N SER A 204 -16.28 -11.55 -27.52
CA SER A 204 -15.20 -11.11 -28.42
C SER A 204 -13.79 -11.41 -27.89
N SER A 205 -13.56 -12.60 -27.34
CA SER A 205 -12.20 -13.04 -26.97
C SER A 205 -11.42 -13.42 -28.24
N SER A 206 -10.22 -12.89 -28.38
CA SER A 206 -9.27 -13.23 -29.45
C SER A 206 -7.84 -13.21 -28.88
N GLU A 207 -6.89 -13.88 -29.53
CA GLU A 207 -5.49 -13.90 -29.08
C GLU A 207 -4.84 -12.49 -29.06
N GLU A 208 -5.35 -11.57 -29.88
CA GLU A 208 -4.92 -10.17 -29.94
C GLU A 208 -5.64 -9.27 -28.93
N ASP A 209 -6.58 -9.79 -28.13
CA ASP A 209 -7.34 -9.00 -27.17
C ASP A 209 -6.38 -8.44 -26.08
N THR A 210 -6.24 -7.11 -26.06
CA THR A 210 -5.42 -6.38 -25.09
C THR A 210 -6.26 -5.72 -23.99
N THR A 211 -7.51 -6.12 -23.80
CA THR A 211 -8.40 -5.53 -22.77
C THR A 211 -8.08 -6.04 -21.37
N CYS A 212 -8.52 -5.30 -20.34
CA CYS A 212 -8.42 -5.76 -18.97
C CYS A 212 -9.24 -7.03 -18.71
N ASP A 213 -10.30 -7.29 -19.48
CA ASP A 213 -11.03 -8.56 -19.45
C ASP A 213 -10.12 -9.72 -19.91
N ALA A 214 -9.34 -9.52 -20.99
CA ALA A 214 -8.40 -10.54 -21.48
C ALA A 214 -7.23 -10.81 -20.52
N TYR A 215 -6.78 -9.81 -19.75
CA TYR A 215 -5.81 -10.04 -18.67
C TYR A 215 -6.30 -11.13 -17.71
N PHE A 216 -7.55 -11.02 -17.25
CA PHE A 216 -8.12 -11.99 -16.32
C PHE A 216 -8.41 -13.34 -16.99
N ASP A 217 -8.78 -13.36 -18.28
CA ASP A 217 -8.92 -14.62 -19.02
C ASP A 217 -7.58 -15.37 -19.05
N VAL A 218 -6.49 -14.68 -19.37
CA VAL A 218 -5.13 -15.26 -19.46
C VAL A 218 -4.60 -15.66 -18.08
N LEU A 219 -4.81 -14.82 -17.07
CA LEU A 219 -4.49 -15.14 -15.67
C LEU A 219 -5.25 -16.38 -15.22
N GLY A 220 -6.56 -16.44 -15.47
CA GLY A 220 -7.45 -17.53 -15.08
C GLY A 220 -7.25 -18.83 -15.86
N GLN A 221 -6.62 -18.78 -17.04
CA GLN A 221 -6.12 -19.97 -17.74
C GLN A 221 -4.87 -20.54 -17.07
N THR A 222 -4.05 -19.69 -16.45
CA THR A 222 -2.77 -20.09 -15.85
C THR A 222 -2.92 -20.48 -14.39
N LEU A 223 -3.69 -19.70 -13.63
CA LEU A 223 -3.80 -19.75 -12.18
C LEU A 223 -5.26 -19.86 -11.72
N PHE A 224 -5.45 -20.47 -10.55
CA PHE A 224 -6.70 -20.40 -9.79
C PHE A 224 -6.42 -19.87 -8.39
N PHE A 225 -7.41 -19.21 -7.81
CA PHE A 225 -7.37 -18.67 -6.45
C PHE A 225 -8.27 -19.53 -5.56
N GLU A 226 -7.75 -19.98 -4.43
CA GLU A 226 -8.60 -20.61 -3.42
C GLU A 226 -9.18 -19.53 -2.51
N PRO A 227 -10.51 -19.49 -2.32
CA PRO A 227 -11.11 -18.64 -1.31
C PRO A 227 -10.48 -18.99 0.04
N ASP A 228 -9.69 -18.07 0.58
CA ASP A 228 -9.15 -18.26 1.91
C ASP A 228 -10.31 -18.05 2.90
N ASN A 229 -10.70 -19.08 3.62
CA ASN A 229 -11.66 -18.96 4.73
C ASN A 229 -11.05 -18.22 5.95
N ARG A 230 -9.77 -17.86 5.88
CA ARG A 230 -9.15 -16.89 6.79
C ARG A 230 -9.58 -15.50 6.32
N GLU A 231 -9.98 -14.62 7.25
CA GLU A 231 -10.18 -13.20 6.91
C GLU A 231 -8.99 -12.72 6.08
N PRO A 232 -9.19 -11.98 4.97
CA PRO A 232 -8.09 -11.39 4.22
C PRO A 232 -7.24 -10.62 5.23
N THR A 233 -6.08 -11.16 5.60
CA THR A 233 -5.14 -10.43 6.43
C THR A 233 -4.47 -9.42 5.51
N SER A 234 -5.22 -8.38 5.14
CA SER A 234 -4.62 -7.06 5.01
C SER A 234 -4.45 -6.61 6.46
N PRO A 235 -3.30 -6.82 7.12
CA PRO A 235 -3.07 -6.06 8.33
C PRO A 235 -3.30 -4.59 7.95
N PRO A 236 -3.97 -3.78 8.80
CA PRO A 236 -4.27 -2.36 8.55
C PRO A 236 -3.03 -1.50 8.21
N ASP A 237 -1.84 -2.12 8.27
CA ASP A 237 -0.47 -1.67 8.09
C ASP A 237 0.00 -1.65 6.62
N GLN A 238 -0.80 -2.11 5.66
CA GLN A 238 -0.36 -2.29 4.26
C GLN A 238 -1.01 -1.33 3.27
N PHE A 239 -1.85 -0.39 3.73
CA PHE A 239 -2.42 0.67 2.90
C PHE A 239 -1.54 1.92 2.99
N LEU A 240 -0.69 2.12 1.98
CA LEU A 240 0.00 3.39 1.79
C LEU A 240 -0.79 4.23 0.78
N VAL A 241 -1.57 5.17 1.28
CA VAL A 241 -2.22 6.20 0.46
C VAL A 241 -1.24 7.35 0.27
N SER A 242 -0.74 7.54 -0.94
CA SER A 242 0.04 8.71 -1.31
C SER A 242 -0.89 9.71 -2.00
N THR A 243 -1.19 10.81 -1.32
CA THR A 243 -1.76 12.01 -1.95
C THR A 243 -0.60 12.93 -2.28
N SER A 244 -0.06 12.87 -3.51
CA SER A 244 0.92 13.86 -3.93
C SER A 244 0.21 15.19 -4.24
N ASN A 245 0.81 16.33 -3.85
CA ASN A 245 0.31 17.69 -4.09
C ASN A 245 0.32 18.10 -5.59
N GLY A 246 -0.09 17.22 -6.52
CA GLY A 246 -0.18 17.61 -7.94
C GLY A 246 -0.46 16.53 -8.97
N SER A 247 -0.49 15.23 -8.66
CA SER A 247 -0.84 14.21 -9.67
C SER A 247 -1.29 12.89 -9.03
N ASP A 248 -2.52 12.49 -9.37
CA ASP A 248 -3.23 11.22 -9.13
C ASP A 248 -3.06 10.55 -7.77
N ASP A 249 -4.16 10.41 -7.02
CA ASP A 249 -4.18 9.62 -5.78
C ASP A 249 -3.70 8.20 -6.09
N ALA A 250 -2.75 7.69 -5.29
CA ALA A 250 -2.22 6.34 -5.45
C ALA A 250 -2.34 5.57 -4.13
N VAL A 251 -2.74 4.31 -4.23
CA VAL A 251 -2.86 3.40 -3.08
C VAL A 251 -2.00 2.18 -3.35
N MET A 252 -1.04 1.91 -2.47
CA MET A 252 -0.30 0.65 -2.50
C MET A 252 -0.88 -0.28 -1.45
N VAL A 253 -1.13 -1.54 -1.84
CA VAL A 253 -1.61 -2.61 -0.96
C VAL A 253 -0.76 -3.85 -1.18
N LYS A 254 -0.48 -4.57 -0.10
CA LYS A 254 0.07 -5.91 -0.17
C LYS A 254 -1.04 -6.90 0.19
N LEU A 255 -1.18 -7.96 -0.59
CA LEU A 255 -2.20 -8.99 -0.41
C LEU A 255 -1.53 -10.36 -0.39
N THR A 256 -1.86 -11.18 0.61
CA THR A 256 -1.46 -12.59 0.63
C THR A 256 -2.66 -13.46 0.27
N SER A 257 -2.48 -14.42 -0.63
CA SER A 257 -3.54 -15.36 -1.03
C SER A 257 -2.96 -16.73 -1.36
N THR A 258 -3.79 -17.78 -1.28
CA THR A 258 -3.41 -19.12 -1.74
C THR A 258 -3.76 -19.25 -3.22
N VAL A 259 -2.73 -19.45 -4.03
CA VAL A 259 -2.83 -19.53 -5.49
C VAL A 259 -2.41 -20.94 -5.92
N GLY A 260 -3.01 -21.44 -6.99
CA GLY A 260 -2.63 -22.71 -7.59
C GLY A 260 -2.47 -22.62 -9.10
N SER A 261 -1.67 -23.53 -9.65
CA SER A 261 -1.47 -23.67 -11.09
C SER A 261 -2.57 -24.56 -11.68
N ASN A 262 -3.24 -24.09 -12.73
CA ASN A 262 -4.22 -24.92 -13.44
C ASN A 262 -3.56 -26.11 -14.15
N ALA A 263 -2.30 -25.98 -14.56
CA ALA A 263 -1.59 -27.03 -15.28
C ALA A 263 -1.21 -28.21 -14.38
N THR A 264 -0.79 -27.94 -13.14
CA THR A 264 -0.24 -28.97 -12.24
C THR A 264 -1.06 -29.23 -10.99
N GLY A 265 -1.98 -28.33 -10.64
CA GLY A 265 -2.72 -28.36 -9.38
C GLY A 265 -1.88 -28.03 -8.14
N LYS A 266 -0.57 -27.75 -8.28
CA LYS A 266 0.29 -27.34 -7.17
C LYS A 266 -0.15 -25.97 -6.66
N LYS A 267 -0.11 -25.82 -5.33
CA LYS A 267 -0.56 -24.63 -4.60
C LYS A 267 0.58 -24.02 -3.81
N TRP A 268 0.58 -22.71 -3.69
CA TRP A 268 1.50 -21.96 -2.84
C TRP A 268 0.82 -20.73 -2.26
N VAL A 269 1.44 -20.16 -1.23
CA VAL A 269 1.05 -18.85 -0.70
C VAL A 269 1.78 -17.80 -1.49
N GLU A 270 1.02 -16.92 -2.16
CA GLU A 270 1.55 -15.81 -2.94
C GLU A 270 1.38 -14.49 -2.18
N THR A 271 2.29 -13.57 -2.42
CA THR A 271 2.22 -12.20 -1.92
C THR A 271 2.23 -11.23 -3.10
N PHE A 272 1.07 -10.65 -3.37
CA PHE A 272 0.91 -9.60 -4.36
C PHE A 272 1.22 -8.23 -3.74
N VAL A 273 1.85 -7.36 -4.53
CA VAL A 273 1.88 -5.93 -4.28
C VAL A 273 1.10 -5.25 -5.38
N PHE A 274 0.04 -4.53 -5.01
CA PHE A 274 -0.79 -3.76 -5.90
C PHE A 274 -0.52 -2.28 -5.73
N LEU A 275 -0.43 -1.55 -6.84
CA LEU A 275 -0.45 -0.09 -6.87
C LEU A 275 -1.65 0.35 -7.70
N PHE A 276 -2.64 0.92 -7.02
CA PHE A 276 -3.85 1.47 -7.60
C PHE A 276 -3.68 2.97 -7.85
N GLY A 277 -4.20 3.47 -8.96
CA GLY A 277 -4.17 4.90 -9.26
C GLY A 277 -5.19 5.32 -10.31
N LYS A 278 -5.07 6.57 -10.78
CA LYS A 278 -5.98 7.20 -11.75
C LYS A 278 -7.46 7.05 -11.35
N PHE A 279 -7.77 7.25 -10.07
CA PHE A 279 -9.14 7.09 -9.58
C PHE A 279 -10.10 8.13 -10.20
N ASP A 280 -11.32 7.72 -10.50
CA ASP A 280 -12.36 8.68 -10.91
C ASP A 280 -12.99 9.41 -9.70
N ALA A 281 -13.93 10.33 -9.97
CA ALA A 281 -14.61 11.09 -8.92
C ALA A 281 -15.45 10.21 -7.96
N GLN A 282 -15.75 8.97 -8.34
CA GLN A 282 -16.46 7.99 -7.52
C GLN A 282 -15.49 7.08 -6.75
N GLY A 283 -14.17 7.20 -6.96
CA GLY A 283 -13.15 6.36 -6.34
C GLY A 283 -12.91 5.04 -7.07
N ARG A 284 -13.39 4.87 -8.30
CA ARG A 284 -13.14 3.66 -9.11
C ARG A 284 -11.74 3.66 -9.69
N ILE A 285 -11.16 2.48 -9.82
CA ILE A 285 -9.77 2.27 -10.22
C ILE A 285 -9.59 2.53 -11.72
N GLY A 286 -8.71 3.47 -12.07
CA GLY A 286 -8.30 3.70 -13.45
C GLY A 286 -7.03 2.97 -13.86
N LYS A 287 -6.14 2.68 -12.90
CA LYS A 287 -4.88 1.96 -13.13
C LYS A 287 -4.60 0.97 -12.01
N LEU A 288 -4.18 -0.24 -12.38
CA LEU A 288 -3.68 -1.27 -11.48
C LEU A 288 -2.32 -1.77 -11.98
N GLU A 289 -1.31 -1.67 -11.12
CA GLU A 289 0.01 -2.25 -11.30
C GLU A 289 0.24 -3.35 -10.27
N ILE A 290 0.84 -4.47 -10.71
CA ILE A 290 0.91 -5.70 -9.91
C ILE A 290 2.34 -6.23 -9.91
N TRP A 291 2.84 -6.62 -8.73
CA TRP A 291 4.04 -7.44 -8.57
C TRP A 291 3.68 -8.71 -7.80
N SER A 292 4.20 -9.84 -8.26
CA SER A 292 4.03 -11.18 -7.68
C SER A 292 5.33 -11.99 -7.80
N ASP A 293 5.47 -13.09 -7.07
CA ASP A 293 6.60 -14.00 -7.27
C ASP A 293 6.42 -14.83 -8.55
N SER A 294 6.92 -14.27 -9.66
CA SER A 294 6.89 -14.95 -10.97
C SER A 294 7.68 -16.26 -10.99
N LEU A 295 8.66 -16.48 -10.08
CA LEU A 295 9.44 -17.73 -10.06
C LEU A 295 8.59 -18.87 -9.52
N SER A 296 7.86 -18.64 -8.42
CA SER A 296 6.95 -19.64 -7.86
C SER A 296 5.86 -20.03 -8.86
N ALA A 297 5.22 -19.05 -9.51
CA ALA A 297 4.24 -19.33 -10.57
C ALA A 297 4.85 -20.12 -11.74
N TRP A 298 6.05 -19.74 -12.20
CA TRP A 298 6.72 -20.39 -13.32
C TRP A 298 7.13 -21.83 -13.02
N VAL A 299 7.70 -22.11 -11.84
CA VAL A 299 8.09 -23.46 -11.42
C VAL A 299 6.88 -24.39 -11.27
N ASN A 300 5.72 -23.85 -10.89
CA ASN A 300 4.49 -24.63 -10.73
C ASN A 300 3.65 -24.75 -12.02
N SER A 301 4.03 -24.05 -13.10
CA SER A 301 3.31 -24.09 -14.38
C SER A 301 3.62 -25.32 -15.26
N GLU A 302 4.57 -26.17 -14.85
CA GLU A 302 4.90 -27.47 -15.45
C GLU A 302 5.23 -28.56 -14.41
#